data_AF-A0AAV3PS07-F1
#
_entry.id   AF-A0AAV3PS07-F1
#
_cell.length_a   1.000
_cell.length_b   1.000
_cell.length_c   1.000
_cell.angle_alpha   90.00
_cell.angle_beta   90.00
_cell.angle_gamma   90.00
#
_symmetry.space_group_name_H-M   'P 1'
#
loop_
_entity.id
_entity.type
_entity.pdbx_description
1 polymer ?
#
loop_
_entity_poly.entity_id
_entity_poly.type
_entity_poly.pdbx_seq_one_letter_code
_entity_poly.pdbx_strand_id
1 'polypeptide(L)'
;MGKSITQIGLEELLKSGLVIDEAKWLEIELKAAIEEAKINSKLDPKKLWHFLTTKKLLKPSYSHSVHQLIYYSVYHNNDELVDGLPLYWFPSL
;
A
#
# COMPACT_ATOMS: atom_id res chain seq x y z
N MET A 1 -1.83 13.56 7.60
CA MET A 1 -0.38 13.68 7.39
C MET A 1 0.21 12.27 7.36
N GLY A 2 -0.12 11.48 6.33
CA GLY A 2 0.34 10.10 6.21
C GLY A 2 1.79 10.04 5.71
N LYS A 3 2.42 8.88 5.74
CA LYS A 3 3.69 8.66 5.03
C LYS A 3 3.37 8.26 3.60
N SER A 4 4.19 8.67 2.63
CA SER A 4 4.12 8.13 1.26
C SER A 4 4.42 6.64 1.27
N ILE A 5 3.85 5.86 0.35
CA ILE A 5 4.16 4.43 0.21
C ILE A 5 5.67 4.16 -0.01
N THR A 6 6.39 5.12 -0.59
CA THR A 6 7.85 5.07 -0.74
C THR A 6 8.62 5.24 0.57
N GLN A 7 7.96 5.72 1.63
CA GLN A 7 8.50 5.90 2.97
C GLN A 7 8.06 4.78 3.93
N ILE A 8 7.21 3.86 3.48
CA ILE A 8 6.89 2.65 4.23
C ILE A 8 8.04 1.66 4.05
N GLY A 9 8.77 1.45 5.14
CA GLY A 9 9.77 0.40 5.25
C GLY A 9 9.38 -0.64 6.30
N LEU A 10 10.32 -1.56 6.57
CA LEU A 10 10.15 -2.65 7.53
C LEU A 10 9.63 -2.19 8.90
N GLU A 11 10.15 -1.08 9.44
CA GLU A 11 9.79 -0.60 10.78
C GLU A 11 8.30 -0.23 10.92
N GLU A 12 7.69 0.34 9.88
CA GLU A 12 6.28 0.75 9.93
C GLU A 12 5.35 -0.46 9.74
N LEU A 13 5.79 -1.46 8.96
CA LEU A 13 5.12 -2.76 8.86
C LEU A 13 5.17 -3.51 10.21
N LEU A 14 6.31 -3.49 10.90
CA LEU A 14 6.42 -4.08 12.24
C LEU A 14 5.54 -3.35 13.27
N LYS A 15 5.54 -2.01 13.26
CA LYS A 15 4.68 -1.21 14.16
C LYS A 15 3.19 -1.43 13.94
N SER A 16 2.78 -1.76 12.71
CA SER A 16 1.39 -2.09 12.40
C SER A 16 0.98 -3.52 12.82
N GLY A 17 1.91 -4.28 13.40
CA GLY A 17 1.66 -5.59 13.99
C GLY A 17 1.97 -6.76 13.06
N LEU A 18 2.72 -6.53 11.97
CA LEU A 18 3.18 -7.61 11.09
C LEU A 18 4.38 -8.34 11.70
N VAL A 19 4.49 -9.64 11.42
CA VAL A 19 5.65 -10.45 11.81
C VAL A 19 6.85 -10.10 10.92
N ILE A 20 8.08 -10.18 11.44
CA ILE A 20 9.32 -9.83 10.73
C ILE A 20 9.43 -10.49 9.35
N ASP A 21 9.14 -11.79 9.23
CA ASP A 21 9.26 -12.51 7.95
C ASP A 21 8.24 -12.01 6.92
N GLU A 22 6.99 -11.78 7.36
CA GLU A 22 5.95 -11.22 6.49
C GLU A 22 6.23 -9.76 6.14
N ALA A 23 6.79 -8.98 7.06
CA ALA A 23 7.16 -7.59 6.83
C ALA A 23 8.27 -7.46 5.78
N LYS A 24 9.29 -8.33 5.84
CA LYS A 24 10.36 -8.36 4.83
C LYS A 24 9.82 -8.75 3.46
N TRP A 25 9.00 -9.79 3.40
CA TRP A 25 8.40 -10.23 2.15
C TRP A 25 7.52 -9.14 1.54
N LEU A 26 6.65 -8.53 2.35
CA LEU A 26 5.75 -7.47 1.92
C LEU A 26 6.53 -6.21 1.48
N GLU A 27 7.62 -5.84 2.16
CA GLU A 27 8.47 -4.72 1.77
C GLU A 27 9.09 -4.93 0.37
N ILE A 28 9.60 -6.13 0.10
CA ILE A 28 10.21 -6.47 -1.20
C ILE A 28 9.16 -6.37 -2.31
N GLU A 29 8.00 -6.98 -2.10
CA GLU A 29 6.89 -6.96 -3.07
C GLU A 29 6.33 -5.55 -3.26
N LEU A 30 6.23 -4.74 -2.19
CA LEU A 30 5.83 -3.35 -2.26
C LEU A 30 6.79 -2.53 -3.11
N LYS A 31 8.10 -2.67 -2.90
CA LYS A 31 9.11 -1.98 -3.71
C LYS A 31 9.01 -2.39 -5.17
N ALA A 32 8.85 -3.69 -5.46
CA ALA A 32 8.66 -4.17 -6.82
C ALA A 32 7.38 -3.58 -7.46
N ALA A 33 6.27 -3.56 -6.73
CA ALA A 33 5.01 -2.97 -7.20
C ALA A 33 5.11 -1.45 -7.43
N ILE A 34 5.85 -0.72 -6.58
CA ILE A 34 6.10 0.71 -6.75
C ILE A 34 6.90 0.96 -8.04
N GLU A 35 7.95 0.18 -8.28
CA GLU A 35 8.74 0.30 -9.52
C GLU A 35 7.90 -0.03 -10.76
N GLU A 36 7.05 -1.04 -10.68
CA GLU A 36 6.16 -1.46 -11.78
C GLU A 36 5.02 -0.44 -12.03
N ALA A 37 4.55 0.23 -10.99
CA ALA A 37 3.50 1.26 -11.08
C ALA A 37 4.02 2.66 -11.46
N LYS A 38 5.34 2.87 -11.51
CA LYS A 38 5.94 4.11 -12.00
C LYS A 38 5.88 4.14 -13.53
N ILE A 39 5.24 5.19 -14.07
CA ILE A 39 5.21 5.46 -15.52
C ILE A 39 5.67 6.88 -15.73
N ASN A 40 6.71 7.08 -16.56
CA ASN A 40 7.33 8.38 -16.81
C ASN A 40 7.72 9.12 -15.51
N SER A 41 8.31 8.39 -14.55
CA SER A 41 8.72 8.90 -13.23
C SER A 41 7.59 9.39 -12.32
N LYS A 42 6.31 9.19 -12.68
CA LYS A 42 5.16 9.48 -11.83
C LYS A 42 4.55 8.16 -11.34
N LEU A 43 4.32 8.08 -10.03
CA LEU A 43 3.64 6.94 -9.42
C LEU A 43 2.13 7.10 -9.64
N ASP A 44 1.51 6.11 -10.28
CA ASP A 44 0.06 6.06 -10.43
C ASP A 44 -0.54 5.23 -9.28
N PRO A 45 -1.27 5.86 -8.33
CA PRO A 45 -1.80 5.17 -7.16
C PRO A 45 -2.86 4.12 -7.53
N LYS A 46 -3.62 4.32 -8.62
CA LYS A 46 -4.62 3.35 -9.09
C LYS A 46 -3.94 2.10 -9.64
N LYS A 47 -2.86 2.26 -10.42
CA LYS A 47 -2.07 1.13 -10.90
C LYS A 47 -1.40 0.40 -9.77
N LEU A 48 -0.80 1.12 -8.82
CA LEU A 48 -0.19 0.52 -7.65
C LEU A 48 -1.23 -0.31 -6.87
N TRP A 49 -2.39 0.28 -6.56
CA TRP A 49 -3.47 -0.43 -5.87
C TRP A 49 -3.98 -1.64 -6.65
N HIS A 50 -4.11 -1.52 -7.97
CA HIS A 50 -4.48 -2.64 -8.84
C HIS A 50 -3.43 -3.77 -8.77
N PHE A 51 -2.14 -3.44 -8.78
CA PHE A 51 -1.08 -4.45 -8.62
C PHE A 51 -1.13 -5.13 -7.25
N LEU A 52 -1.30 -4.36 -6.16
CA LEU A 52 -1.38 -4.89 -4.81
C LEU A 52 -2.53 -5.89 -4.65
N THR A 53 -3.69 -5.55 -5.20
CA THR A 53 -4.90 -6.37 -5.15
C THR A 53 -4.81 -7.59 -6.07
N THR A 54 -4.33 -7.42 -7.31
CA THR A 54 -4.15 -8.52 -8.27
C THR A 54 -3.10 -9.54 -7.83
N LYS A 55 -1.96 -9.08 -7.27
CA LYS A 55 -0.92 -9.95 -6.71
C LYS A 55 -1.29 -10.51 -5.32
N LYS A 56 -2.44 -10.13 -4.76
CA LYS A 56 -2.92 -10.54 -3.43
C LYS A 56 -1.88 -10.34 -2.33
N LEU A 57 -1.15 -9.23 -2.42
CA LEU A 57 -0.07 -8.90 -1.47
C LEU A 57 -0.61 -8.61 -0.07
N LEU A 58 -1.83 -8.06 0.01
CA LEU A 58 -2.55 -7.86 1.26
C LEU A 58 -3.41 -9.09 1.55
N LYS A 59 -2.98 -9.92 2.49
CA LYS A 59 -3.75 -11.07 2.96
C LYS A 59 -4.88 -10.61 3.89
N PRO A 60 -6.06 -11.24 3.85
CA PRO A 60 -7.14 -10.94 4.78
C PRO A 60 -6.79 -11.23 6.25
N SER A 61 -5.75 -12.03 6.50
CA SER A 61 -5.22 -12.31 7.83
C SER A 61 -4.41 -11.17 8.44
N TYR A 62 -4.04 -10.14 7.67
CA TYR A 62 -3.30 -9.00 8.20
C TYR A 62 -4.18 -8.10 9.05
N SER A 63 -3.56 -7.45 10.04
CA SER A 63 -4.26 -6.54 10.94
C SER A 63 -4.91 -5.39 10.16
N HIS A 64 -6.01 -4.86 10.69
CA HIS A 64 -6.67 -3.70 10.09
C HIS A 64 -5.72 -2.48 10.01
N SER A 65 -4.79 -2.37 10.95
CA SER A 65 -3.78 -1.29 10.98
C SER A 65 -2.83 -1.35 9.78
N VAL A 66 -2.37 -2.53 9.38
CA VAL A 66 -1.50 -2.72 8.19
C VAL A 66 -2.23 -2.31 6.93
N HIS A 67 -3.45 -2.81 6.83
CA HIS A 67 -4.39 -2.53 5.77
C HIS A 67 -4.59 -1.01 5.59
N GLN A 68 -4.98 -0.30 6.67
CA GLN A 68 -5.11 1.15 6.67
C GLN A 68 -3.80 1.86 6.29
N LEU A 69 -2.68 1.45 6.88
CA LEU A 69 -1.37 2.04 6.63
C LEU A 69 -1.04 2.02 5.13
N ILE A 70 -1.16 0.87 4.48
CA ILE A 70 -0.86 0.74 3.05
C ILE A 70 -1.83 1.57 2.20
N TYR A 71 -3.13 1.53 2.47
CA TYR A 71 -4.12 2.30 1.71
C TYR A 71 -3.88 3.80 1.79
N TYR A 72 -3.74 4.36 2.99
CA TYR A 72 -3.50 5.79 3.16
C TYR A 72 -2.16 6.22 2.57
N SER A 73 -1.16 5.34 2.56
CA SER A 73 0.14 5.62 1.95
C SER A 73 0.14 5.55 0.43
N VAL A 74 -0.63 4.64 -0.17
CA VAL A 74 -0.83 4.57 -1.63
C VAL A 74 -1.55 5.82 -2.12
N TYR A 75 -2.62 6.23 -1.43
CA TYR A 75 -3.42 7.39 -1.81
C TYR A 75 -2.97 8.70 -1.16
N HIS A 76 -1.75 8.74 -0.60
CA HIS A 76 -1.24 9.90 0.14
C HIS A 76 -1.29 11.21 -0.65
N ASN A 77 -0.97 11.15 -1.95
CA ASN A 77 -0.95 12.31 -2.86
C ASN A 77 -2.15 12.33 -3.82
N ASN A 78 -3.16 11.48 -3.57
CA ASN A 78 -4.31 11.38 -4.46
C ASN A 78 -5.26 12.54 -4.15
N ASP A 79 -5.58 13.33 -5.17
CA ASP A 79 -6.53 14.42 -5.01
C ASP A 79 -7.93 13.90 -5.33
N GLU A 80 -8.80 13.78 -4.33
CA GLU A 80 -10.14 13.19 -4.49
C GLU A 80 -10.98 13.89 -5.56
N LEU A 81 -10.72 15.18 -5.80
CA LEU A 81 -11.42 15.99 -6.80
C LEU A 81 -10.94 15.72 -8.23
N VAL A 82 -9.69 15.28 -8.41
CA VAL A 82 -9.06 15.07 -9.73
C VAL A 82 -9.00 13.59 -10.08
N ASP A 83 -8.65 12.74 -9.11
CA ASP A 83 -8.42 11.32 -9.31
C ASP A 83 -9.64 10.45 -8.96
N GLY A 84 -10.67 11.05 -8.33
CA GLY A 84 -11.86 10.37 -7.88
C GLY A 84 -11.65 9.57 -6.58
N LEU A 85 -12.73 8.96 -6.10
CA LEU A 85 -12.72 8.25 -4.82
C LEU A 85 -11.76 7.05 -4.88
N PRO A 86 -10.81 6.94 -3.94
CA PRO A 86 -9.91 5.81 -3.87
C PRO A 86 -10.70 4.51 -3.68
N LEU A 87 -10.33 3.46 -4.42
CA LEU A 87 -11.01 2.16 -4.39
C LEU A 87 -10.91 1.55 -2.98
N TYR A 88 -11.90 1.80 -2.14
CA TYR A 88 -11.96 1.30 -0.78
C TYR A 88 -12.10 -0.22 -0.82
N TRP A 89 -11.08 -0.92 -0.31
CA TRP A 89 -11.16 -2.35 -0.02
C TRP A 89 -10.65 -2.55 1.40
N PHE A 90 -11.56 -2.53 2.36
CA PHE A 90 -11.37 -3.29 3.59
C PHE A 90 -12.62 -4.13 3.83
N PRO A 91 -12.47 -5.39 4.26
CA PRO A 91 -13.56 -6.04 4.96
C PRO A 91 -13.82 -5.21 6.22
N SER A 92 -14.98 -4.55 6.26
CA SER A 92 -15.51 -3.99 7.50
C SER A 92 -15.74 -5.17 8.46
N LEU A 93 -15.21 -5.02 9.68
CA LEU A 93 -15.40 -5.95 10.80
C LEU A 93 -16.87 -6.37 10.96
#